data_AF-B7QGE5-F1
#
_entry.id   AF-B7QGE5-F1
#
_cell.length_a   1.000
_cell.length_b   1.000
_cell.length_c   1.000
_cell.angle_alpha   90.00
_cell.angle_beta   90.00
_cell.angle_gamma   90.00
#
_symmetry.space_group_name_H-M   'P 1'
#
loop_
_entity.id
_entity.type
_entity.pdbx_description
1 polymer ?
#
loop_
_entity_poly.entity_id
_entity_poly.type
_entity_poly.pdbx_seq_one_letter_code
_entity_poly.pdbx_strand_id
1 'polypeptide(L)'
;MYILPTYHAACFFTGCIVALILKLFGEVKLSKVALLALWATSLSCGMLCIFIRYDWNRGAKPKGLWAKVAIGFFDRLLFSVFLAWITYACATKRGGWLCRFLSWEAFVPFSRLTFGMYLIHFPLYLVLYHISRERIFFSHISFVIRCFGVVVFSYLLSYILFLACEAPTGRLEKILLTPLRPKAGVASELNGKQLVQKEPVYCVNGFNAIPDEKPKDKLSGVHEEITGSKKVQDPFCHL
;
A
#
# COMPACT_ATOMS: atom_id res chain seq x y z
N MET A 1 21.59 -7.83 -8.94
CA MET A 1 20.35 -7.35 -9.60
C MET A 1 19.57 -6.40 -8.67
N TYR A 2 20.28 -5.47 -8.00
CA TYR A 2 19.72 -4.49 -7.04
C TYR A 2 20.30 -3.07 -7.26
N ILE A 3 20.99 -2.86 -8.38
CA ILE A 3 21.92 -1.74 -8.55
C ILE A 3 21.37 -0.65 -9.50
N LEU A 4 20.33 -0.93 -10.30
CA LEU A 4 19.73 0.09 -11.17
C LEU A 4 18.39 0.60 -10.61
N PRO A 5 18.34 1.83 -10.05
CA PRO A 5 17.11 2.43 -9.53
C PRO A 5 16.07 2.70 -10.63
N THR A 6 16.50 2.76 -11.89
CA THR A 6 15.65 2.99 -13.06
C THR A 6 14.55 1.95 -13.21
N TYR A 7 14.79 0.70 -12.78
CA TYR A 7 13.78 -0.36 -12.86
C TYR A 7 12.66 -0.23 -11.83
N HIS A 8 12.88 0.47 -10.72
CA HIS A 8 11.84 0.71 -9.71
C HIS A 8 11.00 1.96 -10.02
N ALA A 9 11.55 2.90 -10.79
CA ALA A 9 10.89 4.15 -11.15
C ALA A 9 9.52 3.92 -11.80
N ALA A 10 9.41 2.93 -12.69
CA ALA A 10 8.14 2.56 -13.34
C ALA A 10 7.00 2.31 -12.34
N CYS A 11 7.29 1.55 -11.26
CA CYS A 11 6.29 1.26 -10.23
C CYS A 11 5.87 2.52 -9.45
N PHE A 12 6.84 3.38 -9.11
CA PHE A 12 6.57 4.65 -8.44
C PHE A 12 5.68 5.55 -9.28
N PHE A 13 6.01 5.75 -10.56
CA PHE A 13 5.21 6.59 -11.46
C PHE A 13 3.79 6.05 -11.61
N THR A 14 3.61 4.75 -11.79
CA THR A 14 2.26 4.18 -11.86
C THR A 14 1.48 4.35 -10.55
N GLY A 15 2.15 4.26 -9.40
CA GLY A 15 1.53 4.53 -8.09
C GLY A 15 1.09 5.99 -7.94
N CYS A 16 1.94 6.94 -8.35
CA CYS A 16 1.60 8.36 -8.39
C CYS A 16 0.42 8.63 -9.33
N ILE A 17 0.41 8.01 -10.52
CA ILE A 17 -0.70 8.12 -11.48
C ILE A 17 -2.00 7.61 -10.86
N VAL A 18 -2.00 6.43 -10.23
CA VAL A 18 -3.18 5.90 -9.54
C VAL A 18 -3.64 6.84 -8.42
N ALA A 19 -2.72 7.40 -7.64
CA ALA A 19 -3.06 8.35 -6.58
C ALA A 19 -3.71 9.62 -7.12
N LEU A 20 -3.26 10.14 -8.27
CA LEU A 20 -3.89 11.28 -8.95
C LEU A 20 -5.28 10.91 -9.48
N ILE A 21 -5.42 9.73 -10.09
CA ILE A 21 -6.71 9.22 -10.58
C ILE A 21 -7.70 9.07 -9.44
N LEU A 22 -7.28 8.60 -8.26
CA LEU A 22 -8.13 8.52 -7.08
C LEU A 22 -8.62 9.89 -6.60
N LYS A 23 -7.75 10.92 -6.67
CA LYS A 23 -8.13 12.29 -6.30
C LYS A 23 -9.09 12.93 -7.29
N LEU A 24 -8.91 12.71 -8.59
CA LEU A 24 -9.71 13.32 -9.65
C LEU A 24 -11.03 12.58 -9.92
N PHE A 25 -11.02 11.25 -9.79
CA PHE A 25 -12.13 10.38 -10.22
C PHE A 25 -12.59 9.41 -9.12
N GLY A 26 -12.33 9.73 -7.84
CA GLY A 26 -12.71 8.90 -6.69
C GLY A 26 -14.20 8.62 -6.60
N GLU A 27 -15.04 9.59 -6.96
CA GLU A 27 -16.51 9.50 -6.88
C GLU A 27 -17.19 8.97 -8.15
N VAL A 28 -16.43 8.71 -9.22
CA VAL A 28 -17.02 8.25 -10.49
C VAL A 28 -17.65 6.87 -10.29
N LYS A 29 -18.95 6.76 -10.57
CA LYS A 29 -19.68 5.50 -10.57
C LYS A 29 -19.30 4.70 -11.81
N LEU A 30 -18.38 3.74 -11.67
CA LEU A 30 -18.10 2.79 -12.74
C LEU A 30 -19.26 1.81 -12.92
N SER A 31 -19.57 1.50 -14.17
CA SER A 31 -20.52 0.44 -14.50
C SER A 31 -19.96 -0.93 -14.11
N LYS A 32 -20.83 -1.87 -13.77
CA LYS A 32 -20.44 -3.25 -13.43
C LYS A 32 -19.64 -3.92 -14.56
N VAL A 33 -19.98 -3.59 -15.82
CA VAL A 33 -19.28 -4.08 -17.02
C VAL A 33 -17.85 -3.53 -17.08
N ALA A 34 -17.66 -2.22 -16.87
CA ALA A 34 -16.32 -1.63 -16.86
C ALA A 34 -15.46 -2.21 -15.73
N LEU A 35 -16.06 -2.45 -14.56
CA LEU A 35 -15.37 -3.10 -13.44
C LEU A 35 -14.89 -4.52 -13.80
N LEU A 36 -15.77 -5.35 -14.37
CA LEU A 36 -15.43 -6.70 -14.83
C LEU A 36 -14.35 -6.68 -15.92
N ALA A 37 -14.45 -5.77 -16.89
CA ALA A 37 -13.46 -5.62 -17.95
C ALA A 37 -12.08 -5.26 -17.38
N LEU A 38 -12.01 -4.36 -16.39
CA LEU A 38 -10.76 -3.96 -15.75
C LEU A 38 -10.16 -5.10 -14.91
N TRP A 39 -10.99 -5.90 -14.23
CA TRP A 39 -10.53 -7.13 -13.57
C TRP A 39 -9.96 -8.14 -14.57
N ALA A 40 -10.69 -8.45 -15.64
CA ALA A 40 -10.24 -9.38 -16.67
C ALA A 40 -8.93 -8.90 -17.32
N THR A 41 -8.84 -7.60 -17.62
CA THR A 41 -7.64 -6.98 -18.19
C THR A 41 -6.46 -7.09 -17.23
N SER A 42 -6.67 -6.80 -15.93
CA SER A 42 -5.62 -6.90 -14.91
C SER A 42 -5.10 -8.34 -14.76
N LEU A 43 -6.00 -9.33 -14.72
CA LEU A 43 -5.62 -10.74 -14.57
C LEU A 43 -4.88 -11.25 -15.81
N SER A 44 -5.34 -10.87 -17.00
CA SER A 44 -4.67 -11.18 -18.26
C SER A 44 -3.26 -10.59 -18.29
N CYS A 45 -3.12 -9.33 -17.85
CA CYS A 45 -1.85 -8.63 -17.75
C CYS A 45 -0.88 -9.33 -16.79
N GLY A 46 -1.33 -9.68 -15.58
CA GLY A 46 -0.51 -10.41 -14.60
C GLY A 46 -0.11 -11.81 -15.08
N MET A 47 -1.03 -12.52 -15.75
CA MET A 47 -0.77 -13.84 -16.30
C MET A 47 0.26 -13.78 -17.46
N LEU A 48 0.18 -12.78 -18.33
CA LEU A 48 1.17 -12.53 -19.38
C LEU A 48 2.58 -12.30 -18.80
N CYS A 49 2.71 -11.54 -17.72
CA CYS A 49 4.01 -11.34 -17.05
C CYS A 49 4.62 -12.68 -16.58
N ILE A 50 3.80 -13.58 -16.01
CA ILE A 50 4.27 -14.89 -15.54
C ILE A 50 4.73 -15.75 -16.73
N PHE A 51 3.97 -15.79 -17.82
CA PHE A 51 4.34 -16.55 -19.02
C PHE A 51 5.63 -16.03 -19.66
N ILE A 52 5.77 -14.72 -19.79
CA ILE A 52 7.00 -14.07 -20.29
C ILE A 52 8.21 -14.53 -19.46
N ARG A 53 8.07 -14.54 -18.13
CA ARG A 53 9.16 -14.95 -17.23
C ARG A 53 9.48 -16.44 -17.34
N TYR A 54 8.44 -17.26 -17.48
CA TYR A 54 8.56 -18.71 -17.63
C TYR A 54 9.33 -19.07 -18.90
N ASP A 55 8.95 -18.49 -20.04
CA ASP A 55 9.63 -18.74 -21.33
C ASP A 55 11.08 -18.23 -21.31
N TRP A 56 11.31 -17.07 -20.69
CA TRP A 56 12.66 -16.54 -20.52
C TRP A 56 13.54 -17.48 -19.69
N ASN A 57 13.00 -18.07 -18.62
CA ASN A 57 13.72 -18.98 -17.74
C ASN A 57 14.01 -20.35 -18.39
N ARG A 58 13.15 -20.81 -19.32
CA ARG A 58 13.41 -22.03 -20.12
C ARG A 58 14.48 -21.84 -21.20
N GLY A 59 15.02 -20.63 -21.35
CA GLY A 59 16.03 -20.34 -22.35
C GLY A 59 15.48 -20.07 -23.75
N ALA A 60 14.15 -19.89 -23.90
CA ALA A 60 13.52 -19.42 -25.13
C ALA A 60 13.81 -17.93 -25.31
N LYS A 61 15.09 -17.60 -25.57
CA LYS A 61 15.53 -16.22 -25.77
C LYS A 61 15.06 -15.76 -27.14
N PRO A 62 14.26 -14.69 -27.25
CA PRO A 62 13.83 -14.18 -28.54
C PRO A 62 15.04 -13.78 -29.38
N LYS A 63 15.06 -14.19 -30.65
CA LYS A 63 16.24 -14.03 -31.53
C LYS A 63 16.52 -12.56 -31.88
N GLY A 64 15.49 -11.71 -31.89
CA GLY A 64 15.60 -10.27 -32.19
C GLY A 64 15.99 -9.40 -30.98
N LEU A 65 16.90 -8.45 -31.19
CA LEU A 65 17.30 -7.46 -30.17
C LEU A 65 16.11 -6.61 -29.70
N TRP A 66 15.29 -6.13 -30.63
CA TRP A 66 14.10 -5.32 -30.35
C TRP A 66 13.08 -6.06 -29.48
N ALA A 67 12.85 -7.35 -29.75
CA ALA A 67 11.96 -8.18 -28.96
C ALA A 67 12.48 -8.35 -27.52
N LYS A 68 13.80 -8.52 -27.32
CA LYS A 68 14.40 -8.60 -25.99
C LYS A 68 14.20 -7.31 -25.19
N VAL A 69 14.44 -6.16 -25.82
CA VAL A 69 14.28 -4.85 -25.17
C VAL A 69 12.81 -4.58 -24.83
N ALA A 70 11.91 -4.83 -25.78
CA ALA A 70 10.47 -4.66 -25.57
C ALA A 70 9.97 -5.53 -24.42
N ILE A 71 10.27 -6.84 -24.43
CA ILE A 71 9.83 -7.77 -23.39
C ILE A 71 10.39 -7.36 -22.02
N GLY A 72 11.66 -6.97 -21.94
CA GLY A 72 12.28 -6.53 -20.68
C GLY A 72 11.63 -5.28 -20.08
N PHE A 73 11.18 -4.35 -20.91
CA PHE A 73 10.51 -3.12 -20.48
C PHE A 73 9.03 -3.35 -20.14
N PHE A 74 8.29 -4.03 -21.02
CA PHE A 74 6.86 -4.27 -20.86
C PHE A 74 6.54 -5.22 -19.71
N ASP A 75 7.37 -6.22 -19.41
CA ASP A 75 7.17 -7.16 -18.30
C ASP A 75 6.90 -6.42 -16.97
N ARG A 76 7.71 -5.39 -16.68
CA ARG A 76 7.58 -4.60 -15.45
C ARG A 76 6.43 -3.60 -15.49
N LEU A 77 6.20 -2.98 -16.65
CA LEU A 77 5.06 -2.07 -16.82
C LEU A 77 3.73 -2.79 -16.65
N LEU A 78 3.57 -3.94 -17.30
CA LEU A 78 2.38 -4.78 -17.22
C LEU A 78 2.13 -5.23 -15.77
N PHE A 79 3.17 -5.70 -15.08
CA PHE A 79 3.07 -6.06 -13.67
C PHE A 79 2.66 -4.87 -12.80
N SER A 80 3.18 -3.68 -13.10
CA SER A 80 2.83 -2.47 -12.37
C SER A 80 1.39 -2.02 -12.61
N VAL A 81 0.90 -2.12 -13.85
CA VAL A 81 -0.51 -1.84 -14.20
C VAL A 81 -1.45 -2.82 -13.50
N PHE A 82 -1.06 -4.10 -13.41
CA PHE A 82 -1.80 -5.09 -12.64
C PHE A 82 -1.93 -4.69 -11.16
N LEU A 83 -0.83 -4.33 -10.51
CA LEU A 83 -0.84 -3.87 -9.13
C LEU A 83 -1.59 -2.53 -8.95
N ALA A 84 -1.46 -1.62 -9.90
CA ALA A 84 -2.14 -0.33 -9.94
C ALA A 84 -3.68 -0.49 -9.93
N TRP A 85 -4.21 -1.45 -10.69
CA TRP A 85 -5.64 -1.75 -10.65
C TRP A 85 -6.08 -2.31 -9.30
N ILE A 86 -5.29 -3.23 -8.71
CA ILE A 86 -5.59 -3.81 -7.39
C ILE A 86 -5.65 -2.72 -6.32
N THR A 87 -4.66 -1.83 -6.28
CA THR A 87 -4.62 -0.74 -5.29
C THR A 87 -5.77 0.24 -5.48
N TYR A 88 -6.11 0.60 -6.72
CA TYR A 88 -7.28 1.43 -7.03
C TYR A 88 -8.59 0.76 -6.58
N ALA A 89 -8.76 -0.54 -6.85
CA ALA A 89 -9.94 -1.31 -6.46
C ALA A 89 -10.08 -1.42 -4.93
N CYS A 90 -8.97 -1.57 -4.23
CA CYS A 90 -8.91 -1.54 -2.76
C CYS A 90 -9.28 -0.17 -2.20
N ALA A 91 -8.72 0.92 -2.75
CA ALA A 91 -9.00 2.27 -2.30
C ALA A 91 -10.46 2.68 -2.50
N THR A 92 -11.08 2.29 -3.62
CA THR A 92 -12.48 2.62 -3.94
C THR A 92 -13.51 1.69 -3.29
N LYS A 93 -13.09 0.76 -2.42
CA LYS A 93 -13.93 -0.31 -1.81
C LYS A 93 -14.66 -1.20 -2.83
N ARG A 94 -14.21 -1.23 -4.07
CA ARG A 94 -14.75 -2.07 -5.18
C ARG A 94 -14.03 -3.41 -5.30
N GLY A 95 -13.04 -3.66 -4.43
CA GLY A 95 -12.19 -4.84 -4.43
C GLY A 95 -12.81 -6.12 -3.84
N GLY A 96 -14.01 -6.05 -3.24
CA GLY A 96 -14.72 -7.21 -2.69
C GLY A 96 -13.84 -8.08 -1.78
N TRP A 97 -13.65 -9.34 -2.16
CA TRP A 97 -12.86 -10.32 -1.41
C TRP A 97 -11.38 -9.90 -1.26
N LEU A 98 -10.78 -9.35 -2.30
CA LEU A 98 -9.36 -8.96 -2.27
C LEU A 98 -9.11 -7.83 -1.27
N CYS A 99 -10.04 -6.87 -1.17
CA CYS A 99 -9.96 -5.80 -0.17
C CYS A 99 -10.08 -6.34 1.25
N ARG A 100 -10.91 -7.36 1.48
CA ARG A 100 -11.05 -8.00 2.79
C ARG A 100 -9.78 -8.76 3.18
N PHE A 101 -9.17 -9.44 2.22
CA PHE A 101 -7.89 -10.11 2.41
C PHE A 101 -6.79 -9.10 2.76
N LEU A 102 -6.58 -8.06 1.95
CA LEU A 102 -5.53 -7.06 2.18
C LEU A 102 -5.72 -6.23 3.45
N SER A 103 -6.97 -6.03 3.90
CA SER A 103 -7.26 -5.30 5.15
C SER A 103 -7.01 -6.14 6.42
N TRP A 104 -6.44 -7.34 6.32
CA TRP A 104 -6.16 -8.16 7.49
C TRP A 104 -5.00 -7.57 8.30
N GLU A 105 -5.21 -7.39 9.60
CA GLU A 105 -4.17 -6.92 10.55
C GLU A 105 -2.89 -7.77 10.56
N ALA A 106 -2.94 -9.02 10.09
CA ALA A 106 -1.76 -9.87 9.93
C ALA A 106 -0.75 -9.31 8.90
N PHE A 107 -1.19 -8.47 7.96
CA PHE A 107 -0.29 -7.83 6.98
C PHE A 107 0.62 -6.76 7.59
N VAL A 108 0.24 -6.19 8.73
CA VAL A 108 1.03 -5.18 9.42
C VAL A 108 2.37 -5.76 9.90
N PRO A 109 2.43 -6.82 10.73
CA PRO A 109 3.70 -7.45 11.11
C PRO A 109 4.39 -8.13 9.91
N PHE A 110 3.63 -8.66 8.95
CA PHE A 110 4.21 -9.30 7.75
C PHE A 110 5.01 -8.33 6.88
N SER A 111 4.53 -7.09 6.73
CA SER A 111 5.24 -6.05 5.97
C SER A 111 6.58 -5.71 6.64
N ARG A 112 6.60 -5.61 7.97
CA ARG A 112 7.83 -5.32 8.73
C ARG A 112 8.82 -6.49 8.69
N LEU A 113 8.33 -7.72 8.75
CA LEU A 113 9.13 -8.93 8.61
C LEU A 113 9.75 -9.04 7.21
N THR A 114 8.99 -8.71 6.16
CA THR A 114 9.49 -8.72 4.78
C THR A 114 10.61 -7.69 4.58
N PHE A 115 10.52 -6.53 5.24
CA PHE A 115 11.60 -5.54 5.23
C PHE A 115 12.88 -6.06 5.90
N GLY A 116 12.78 -6.71 7.06
CA GLY A 116 13.93 -7.35 7.70
C GLY A 116 14.54 -8.46 6.82
N MET A 117 13.70 -9.26 6.16
CA MET A 117 14.13 -10.34 5.27
C MET A 117 14.90 -9.76 4.10
N TYR A 118 14.41 -8.68 3.51
CA TYR A 118 15.07 -8.00 2.40
C TYR A 118 16.52 -7.57 2.76
N LEU A 119 16.74 -7.03 3.95
CA LEU A 119 18.07 -6.61 4.41
C LEU A 119 19.03 -7.79 4.64
N ILE A 120 18.53 -8.90 5.19
CA ILE A 120 19.34 -10.08 5.54
C ILE A 120 19.57 -10.99 4.35
N HIS A 121 18.64 -11.02 3.41
CA HIS A 121 18.67 -11.95 2.29
C HIS A 121 19.97 -11.81 1.48
N PHE A 122 20.42 -10.59 1.22
CA PHE A 122 21.65 -10.33 0.47
C PHE A 122 22.93 -10.84 1.17
N PRO A 123 23.23 -10.46 2.43
CA PRO A 123 24.41 -10.99 3.14
C PRO A 123 24.32 -12.51 3.36
N LEU A 124 23.13 -13.04 3.65
CA LEU A 124 22.93 -14.49 3.80
C LEU A 124 23.22 -15.22 2.48
N TYR A 125 22.75 -14.69 1.35
CA TYR A 125 23.02 -15.24 0.04
C TYR A 125 24.53 -15.21 -0.30
N LEU A 126 25.22 -14.10 0.00
CA LEU A 126 26.66 -13.99 -0.19
C LEU A 126 27.42 -15.05 0.63
N VAL A 127 27.14 -15.18 1.92
CA VAL A 127 27.78 -16.18 2.79
C VAL A 127 27.57 -17.60 2.26
N LEU A 128 26.32 -17.95 1.89
CA LEU A 128 26.01 -19.26 1.31
C LEU A 128 26.75 -19.50 -0.01
N TYR A 129 26.91 -18.46 -0.83
CA TYR A 129 27.64 -18.53 -2.09
C TYR A 129 29.14 -18.79 -1.85
N HIS A 130 29.76 -18.08 -0.89
CA HIS A 130 31.17 -18.27 -0.53
C HIS A 130 31.45 -19.66 0.08
N ILE A 131 30.52 -20.20 0.87
CA ILE A 131 30.62 -21.55 1.45
C ILE A 131 30.44 -22.63 0.38
N SER A 132 29.63 -22.37 -0.65
CA SER A 132 29.35 -23.32 -1.73
C SER A 132 30.53 -23.40 -2.73
N ARG A 133 31.61 -24.11 -2.35
CA ARG A 133 32.76 -24.35 -3.24
C ARG A 133 32.67 -25.62 -4.09
N GLU A 134 31.65 -26.47 -3.85
CA GLU A 134 31.44 -27.72 -4.58
C GLU A 134 30.41 -27.61 -5.72
N ARG A 135 30.58 -28.44 -6.76
CA ARG A 135 29.61 -28.58 -7.86
C ARG A 135 28.31 -29.15 -7.32
N ILE A 136 27.28 -28.31 -7.30
CA ILE A 136 25.93 -28.71 -6.92
C ILE A 136 25.33 -29.53 -8.07
N PHE A 137 25.01 -30.81 -7.84
CA PHE A 137 24.27 -31.60 -8.80
C PHE A 137 22.88 -31.01 -9.02
N PHE A 138 22.58 -30.67 -10.27
CA PHE A 138 21.31 -30.05 -10.62
C PHE A 138 20.20 -31.11 -10.68
N SER A 139 19.34 -31.11 -9.68
CA SER A 139 18.11 -31.91 -9.64
C SER A 139 16.95 -31.00 -9.20
N HIS A 140 15.76 -31.22 -9.77
CA HIS A 140 14.57 -30.44 -9.45
C HIS A 140 14.25 -30.48 -7.94
N ILE A 141 14.38 -31.64 -7.31
CA ILE A 141 14.12 -31.81 -5.87
C ILE A 141 15.16 -31.07 -5.03
N SER A 142 16.43 -31.21 -5.38
CA SER A 142 17.52 -30.51 -4.68
C SER A 142 17.38 -28.99 -4.77
N PHE A 143 16.91 -28.47 -5.90
CA PHE A 143 16.64 -27.05 -6.07
C PHE A 143 15.49 -26.57 -5.17
N VAL A 144 14.38 -27.29 -5.13
CA VAL A 144 13.22 -26.94 -4.29
C VAL A 144 13.60 -26.94 -2.81
N ILE A 145 14.30 -27.98 -2.33
CA ILE A 145 14.76 -28.09 -0.94
C ILE A 145 15.72 -26.93 -0.60
N ARG A 146 16.66 -26.62 -1.49
CA ARG A 146 17.61 -25.51 -1.30
C ARG A 146 16.88 -24.17 -1.23
N CYS A 147 15.95 -23.91 -2.15
CA CYS A 147 15.17 -22.67 -2.16
C CYS A 147 14.34 -22.53 -0.88
N PHE A 148 13.62 -23.59 -0.49
CA PHE A 148 12.80 -23.56 0.71
C PHE A 148 13.66 -23.37 1.97
N GLY A 149 14.80 -24.05 2.07
CA GLY A 149 15.75 -23.88 3.17
C GLY A 149 16.23 -22.43 3.29
N VAL A 150 16.70 -21.82 2.19
CA VAL A 150 17.16 -20.43 2.19
C VAL A 150 16.05 -19.46 2.59
N VAL A 151 14.82 -19.67 2.11
CA VAL A 151 13.67 -18.84 2.46
C VAL A 151 13.36 -18.95 3.95
N VAL A 152 13.21 -20.17 4.49
CA VAL A 152 12.90 -20.39 5.91
C VAL A 152 13.98 -19.82 6.82
N PHE A 153 15.26 -20.06 6.52
CA PHE A 153 16.37 -19.49 7.29
C PHE A 153 16.40 -17.95 7.22
N SER A 154 16.10 -17.37 6.07
CA SER A 154 16.02 -15.91 5.92
C SER A 154 14.88 -15.32 6.76
N TYR A 155 13.72 -15.98 6.80
CA TYR A 155 12.58 -15.55 7.62
C TYR A 155 12.86 -15.67 9.12
N LEU A 156 13.49 -16.77 9.57
CA LEU A 156 13.88 -16.96 10.97
C LEU A 156 14.88 -15.89 11.43
N LEU A 157 15.93 -15.66 10.64
CA LEU A 157 16.95 -14.66 10.98
C LEU A 157 16.37 -13.24 10.95
N SER A 158 15.49 -12.95 9.99
CA SER A 158 14.74 -11.70 9.95
C SER A 158 13.86 -11.50 11.16
N TYR A 159 13.20 -12.54 11.63
CA TYR A 159 12.36 -12.46 12.81
C TYR A 159 13.19 -12.14 14.07
N ILE A 160 14.37 -12.76 14.21
CA ILE A 160 15.29 -12.47 15.32
C ILE A 160 15.79 -11.02 15.26
N LEU A 161 16.26 -10.55 14.10
CA LEU A 161 16.70 -9.15 13.96
C LEU A 161 15.56 -8.16 14.18
N PHE A 162 14.36 -8.49 13.69
CA PHE A 162 13.18 -7.68 13.90
C PHE A 162 12.86 -7.54 15.41
N LEU A 163 12.86 -8.63 16.17
CA LEU A 163 12.67 -8.58 17.63
C LEU A 163 13.80 -7.79 18.32
N ALA A 164 15.05 -8.02 17.91
CA ALA A 164 16.22 -7.39 18.52
C ALA A 164 16.29 -5.88 18.25
N CYS A 165 15.89 -5.41 17.06
CA CYS A 165 15.95 -4.00 16.67
C CYS A 165 14.66 -3.24 16.97
N GLU A 166 13.50 -3.86 16.78
CA GLU A 166 12.22 -3.15 16.92
C GLU A 166 11.79 -2.98 18.38
N ALA A 167 12.02 -3.98 19.24
CA ALA A 167 11.73 -3.89 20.67
C ALA A 167 12.48 -2.78 21.42
N PRO A 168 13.77 -2.47 21.11
CA PRO A 168 14.43 -1.29 21.67
C PRO A 168 14.02 0.00 20.94
N THR A 169 13.84 -0.01 19.62
CA THR A 169 13.49 1.21 18.86
C THR A 169 12.15 1.78 19.32
N GLY A 170 11.13 0.94 19.53
CA GLY A 170 9.82 1.39 20.02
C GLY A 170 9.85 1.94 21.46
N ARG A 171 10.84 1.55 22.27
CA ARG A 171 11.06 2.14 23.61
C ARG A 171 11.86 3.43 23.52
N LEU A 172 12.86 3.48 22.63
CA LEU A 172 13.71 4.63 22.42
C LEU A 172 12.93 5.81 21.81
N GLU A 173 12.03 5.54 20.87
CA GLU A 173 11.13 6.55 20.29
C GLU A 173 10.26 7.21 21.38
N LYS A 174 9.69 6.42 22.29
CA LYS A 174 8.93 6.96 23.42
C LYS A 174 9.82 7.83 24.31
N ILE A 175 11.04 7.40 24.63
CA ILE A 175 11.95 8.18 25.49
C ILE A 175 12.46 9.44 24.80
N LEU A 176 12.73 9.41 23.50
CA LEU A 176 13.23 10.55 22.71
C LEU A 176 12.15 11.55 22.31
N LEU A 177 10.90 11.10 22.08
CA LEU A 177 9.79 11.97 21.66
C LEU A 177 8.91 12.45 22.82
N THR A 178 8.98 11.83 24.01
CA THR A 178 8.29 12.33 25.22
C THR A 178 8.77 13.73 25.65
N PRO A 179 10.07 14.11 25.56
CA PRO A 179 10.54 15.47 25.86
C PRO A 179 10.01 16.54 24.89
N LEU A 180 9.60 16.15 23.67
CA LEU A 180 9.13 17.09 22.63
C LEU A 180 7.61 17.28 22.62
N ARG A 181 6.89 16.69 23.57
CA ARG A 181 5.53 17.13 23.89
C ARG A 181 5.62 18.05 25.11
N PRO A 182 5.79 19.37 24.93
CA PRO A 182 5.52 20.32 26.00
C PRO A 182 4.17 19.95 26.60
N LYS A 183 4.17 19.70 27.91
CA LYS A 183 2.97 19.55 28.70
C LYS A 183 2.29 20.91 28.72
N ALA A 184 1.61 21.27 27.63
CA ALA A 184 0.73 22.42 27.59
C ALA A 184 -0.44 22.12 28.53
N GLY A 185 -0.41 22.75 29.71
CA GLY A 185 -1.54 22.81 30.62
C GLY A 185 -1.42 21.98 31.89
N VAL A 186 -0.50 22.33 32.78
CA VAL A 186 -0.81 22.35 34.22
C VAL A 186 -0.60 23.78 34.69
N ALA A 187 -1.59 24.62 34.40
CA ALA A 187 -1.81 25.88 35.10
C ALA A 187 -3.32 26.18 35.06
N SER A 188 -3.91 26.19 36.25
CA SER A 188 -5.18 26.81 36.63
C SER A 188 -6.49 26.22 36.08
N GLU A 189 -7.28 25.70 37.00
CA GLU A 189 -8.74 25.60 36.90
C GLU A 189 -9.36 26.90 36.38
N LEU A 190 -10.34 26.79 35.49
CA LEU A 190 -11.54 27.62 35.47
C LEU A 190 -12.60 26.98 34.56
N ASN A 191 -13.65 26.51 35.23
CA ASN A 191 -15.04 26.47 34.78
C ASN A 191 -15.45 25.40 33.76
N GLY A 192 -16.52 24.70 34.13
CA GLY A 192 -17.10 23.56 33.45
C GLY A 192 -17.34 23.77 31.95
N LYS A 193 -16.85 22.80 31.18
CA LYS A 193 -17.57 22.08 30.14
C LYS A 193 -16.63 21.00 29.60
N GLN A 194 -17.03 19.76 29.81
CA GLN A 194 -16.39 18.59 29.26
C GLN A 194 -16.55 18.62 27.73
N LEU A 195 -15.58 19.20 27.02
CA LEU A 195 -15.40 18.98 25.59
C LEU A 195 -14.33 17.90 25.44
N VAL A 196 -14.80 16.72 25.03
CA VAL A 196 -13.96 15.59 24.64
C VAL A 196 -13.14 16.02 23.41
N GLN A 197 -11.96 16.57 23.66
CA GLN A 197 -10.94 16.85 22.64
C GLN A 197 -10.35 15.50 22.19
N LYS A 198 -10.96 14.91 21.16
CA LYS A 198 -10.40 13.76 20.44
C LYS A 198 -9.34 14.27 19.47
N GLU A 199 -8.10 14.44 19.93
CA GLU A 199 -6.95 14.55 19.03
C GLU A 199 -6.78 13.22 18.28
N PRO A 200 -6.48 13.22 16.96
CA PRO A 200 -6.24 12.00 16.24
C PRO A 200 -4.93 11.39 16.76
N VAL A 201 -5.06 10.29 17.49
CA VAL A 201 -4.00 9.29 17.55
C VAL A 201 -3.65 9.01 16.09
N TYR A 202 -2.44 9.36 15.67
CA TYR A 202 -1.86 8.87 14.43
C TYR A 202 -1.75 7.36 14.58
N CYS A 203 -2.84 6.67 14.25
CA CYS A 203 -2.87 5.24 14.10
C CYS A 203 -1.89 4.93 12.97
N VAL A 204 -0.73 4.38 13.33
CA VAL A 204 0.09 3.55 12.46
C VAL A 204 -0.75 2.30 12.14
N ASN A 205 -1.76 2.49 11.31
CA ASN A 205 -2.66 1.52 10.70
C ASN A 205 -3.37 2.25 9.55
N GLY A 206 -2.58 2.69 8.57
CA GLY A 206 -3.08 3.31 7.36
C GLY A 206 -3.70 2.27 6.43
N PHE A 207 -4.97 1.89 6.68
CA PHE A 207 -5.81 1.25 5.67
C PHE A 207 -7.32 1.47 5.82
N ASN A 208 -7.82 2.17 6.85
CA ASN A 208 -9.26 2.41 6.99
C ASN A 208 -9.54 3.85 7.42
N ALA A 209 -9.77 4.73 6.43
CA ALA A 209 -10.70 5.87 6.50
C ALA A 209 -10.59 6.72 5.23
N ILE A 210 -11.50 6.51 4.27
CA ILE A 210 -11.97 7.60 3.41
C ILE A 210 -13.28 8.05 4.06
N PRO A 211 -13.34 9.22 4.71
CA PRO A 211 -14.62 9.82 5.05
C PRO A 211 -15.28 10.34 3.76
N ASP A 212 -16.49 9.85 3.48
CA ASP A 212 -17.43 10.51 2.57
C ASP A 212 -17.80 11.86 3.21
N GLU A 213 -17.04 12.91 2.93
CA GLU A 213 -17.45 14.28 3.21
C GLU A 213 -17.97 14.90 1.92
N LYS A 214 -19.29 14.76 1.70
CA LYS A 214 -20.01 15.55 0.70
C LYS A 214 -19.79 17.04 1.01
N PRO A 215 -19.33 17.86 0.06
CA PRO A 215 -19.32 19.30 0.24
C PRO A 215 -20.78 19.78 0.22
N LYS A 216 -21.31 20.16 1.39
CA LYS A 216 -22.51 21.00 1.46
C LYS A 216 -22.11 22.42 1.09
N ASP A 217 -22.39 22.75 -0.16
CA ASP A 217 -22.84 24.06 -0.64
C ASP A 217 -23.41 24.97 0.46
N LYS A 218 -22.55 25.73 1.13
CA LYS A 218 -22.91 26.97 1.84
C LYS A 218 -22.37 28.16 1.06
N LEU A 219 -22.94 28.37 -0.12
CA LEU A 219 -22.75 29.59 -0.90
C LEU A 219 -24.10 30.02 -1.51
N SER A 220 -25.14 30.14 -0.68
CA SER A 220 -26.41 30.78 -1.09
C SER A 220 -27.10 31.55 0.04
N GLY A 221 -26.38 31.93 1.09
CA GLY A 221 -26.96 32.53 2.31
C GLY A 221 -26.50 33.96 2.63
N VAL A 222 -25.79 34.64 1.72
CA VAL A 222 -25.20 35.98 1.99
C VAL A 222 -25.86 37.09 1.14
N HIS A 223 -26.82 36.75 0.27
CA HIS A 223 -27.44 37.73 -0.63
C HIS A 223 -28.88 38.16 -0.30
N GLU A 224 -29.41 37.75 0.86
CA GLU A 224 -30.82 37.97 1.21
C GLU A 224 -31.03 38.66 2.57
N GLU A 225 -30.02 39.37 3.08
CA GLU A 225 -30.10 40.15 4.33
C GLU A 225 -30.39 41.65 4.11
N ILE A 226 -30.86 42.06 2.94
CA ILE A 226 -31.19 43.48 2.68
C ILE A 226 -32.47 43.60 1.84
N THR A 227 -33.60 43.11 2.33
CA THR A 227 -34.91 43.72 1.97
C THR A 227 -36.02 43.32 2.92
N GLY A 228 -36.68 44.32 3.53
CA GLY A 228 -38.15 44.27 3.62
C GLY A 228 -38.78 43.75 4.91
N SER A 229 -38.79 44.62 5.91
CA SER A 229 -39.81 44.72 6.96
C SER A 229 -41.26 44.41 6.49
N LYS A 230 -41.97 43.46 7.14
CA LYS A 230 -43.37 43.59 7.62
C LYS A 230 -43.94 42.29 8.23
N LYS A 231 -44.21 42.34 9.55
CA LYS A 231 -45.44 42.01 10.32
C LYS A 231 -46.39 40.85 9.89
N VAL A 232 -46.94 40.21 10.95
CA VAL A 232 -48.23 39.46 11.10
C VAL A 232 -48.08 37.92 11.09
N GLN A 233 -48.07 37.23 12.25
CA GLN A 233 -49.17 36.76 13.14
C GLN A 233 -49.73 35.36 12.74
N ASP A 234 -49.32 34.35 13.52
CA ASP A 234 -49.98 33.09 13.98
C ASP A 234 -50.65 32.12 12.95
N PRO A 235 -51.16 30.93 13.37
CA PRO A 235 -50.46 29.66 13.53
C PRO A 235 -51.11 28.51 12.67
N PHE A 236 -50.77 27.24 12.96
CA PHE A 236 -51.54 25.98 12.72
C PHE A 236 -51.02 24.90 11.71
N CYS A 237 -50.96 23.68 12.27
CA CYS A 237 -51.29 22.32 11.75
C CYS A 237 -50.38 21.51 10.80
N HIS A 238 -49.92 20.36 11.35
CA HIS A 238 -50.06 18.97 10.87
C HIS A 238 -49.97 18.65 9.36
N LEU A 239 -48.95 17.87 8.98
CA LEU A 239 -49.08 16.42 8.72
C LEU A 239 -47.71 15.73 8.79
#